data_AF-A0AA39VNW4-F1
#
_entry.id   AF-A0AA39VNW4-F1
#
_cell.length_a   1.000
_cell.length_b   1.000
_cell.length_c   1.000
_cell.angle_alpha   90.00
_cell.angle_beta   90.00
_cell.angle_gamma   90.00
#
_symmetry.space_group_name_H-M   'P 1'
#
loop_
_entity.id
_entity.type
_entity.pdbx_description
1 polymer ?
#
loop_
_entity_poly.entity_id
_entity_poly.type
_entity_poly.pdbx_seq_one_letter_code
_entity_poly.pdbx_strand_id
1 'polypeptide(L)'
;MRMNGTTKSSIASHLAESNVGATTIRAFGQEDGFFSKHLKLIDANACQYFHSSSVDEWLVQRLEILCAIVLSSSALAMTLLPLGPSASGFIGMALSYGLSLNVFLLFAVQSHCSAANFIVSVERLEQYMHIPDEAKTIAESRRPADNWPATGKVEITNLKISPDAPLVLRGISCVIEGGHKVGIVGRTGSGKTTLIGFVSSGGAYGWGNYN
;
A
#
# COMPACT_ATOMS: atom_id res chain seq x y z
N MET A 1 2.43 6.28 9.42
CA MET A 1 2.60 5.89 8.00
C MET A 1 1.30 5.45 7.28
N ARG A 2 0.41 4.66 7.90
CA ARG A 2 -0.82 4.15 7.23
C ARG A 2 -1.77 5.27 6.74
N MET A 3 -2.16 6.21 7.61
CA MET A 3 -3.07 7.30 7.25
C MET A 3 -2.50 8.26 6.18
N ASN A 4 -1.20 8.58 6.25
CA ASN A 4 -0.52 9.41 5.24
C ASN A 4 -0.43 8.70 3.87
N GLY A 5 -0.25 7.37 3.89
CA GLY A 5 -0.28 6.56 2.66
C GLY A 5 -1.65 6.59 2.00
N THR A 6 -2.72 6.42 2.79
CA THR A 6 -4.10 6.40 2.27
C THR A 6 -4.55 7.76 1.73
N THR A 7 -4.21 8.86 2.41
CA THR A 7 -4.57 10.21 1.95
C THR A 7 -3.84 10.58 0.65
N LYS A 8 -2.52 10.31 0.58
CA LYS A 8 -1.75 10.52 -0.65
C LYS A 8 -2.23 9.65 -1.81
N SER A 9 -2.56 8.37 -1.56
CA SER A 9 -3.11 7.51 -2.61
C SER A 9 -4.45 8.02 -3.12
N SER A 10 -5.35 8.48 -2.23
CA SER A 10 -6.64 9.03 -2.66
C SER A 10 -6.49 10.28 -3.53
N ILE A 11 -5.52 11.16 -3.25
CA ILE A 11 -5.20 12.32 -4.10
C ILE A 11 -4.74 11.85 -5.49
N ALA A 12 -3.80 10.90 -5.53
CA ALA A 12 -3.25 10.38 -6.78
C ALA A 12 -4.31 9.66 -7.62
N SER A 13 -5.15 8.83 -6.99
CA SER A 13 -6.27 8.14 -7.65
C SER A 13 -7.29 9.11 -8.20
N HIS A 14 -7.68 10.14 -7.44
CA HIS A 14 -8.62 11.16 -7.91
C HIS A 14 -8.07 11.94 -9.10
N LEU A 15 -6.77 12.26 -9.08
CA LEU A 15 -6.11 12.94 -10.19
C LEU A 15 -6.04 12.05 -11.44
N ALA A 16 -5.72 10.77 -11.27
CA ALA A 16 -5.71 9.81 -12.37
C ALA A 16 -7.11 9.64 -12.99
N GLU A 17 -8.15 9.52 -12.16
CA GLU A 17 -9.56 9.44 -12.61
C GLU A 17 -9.98 10.71 -13.34
N SER A 18 -9.64 11.89 -12.80
CA SER A 18 -9.95 13.18 -13.41
C SER A 18 -9.26 13.35 -14.76
N ASN A 19 -8.03 12.86 -14.91
CA ASN A 19 -7.29 12.93 -16.17
C ASN A 19 -7.93 12.03 -17.25
N VAL A 20 -8.31 10.80 -16.89
CA VAL A 20 -9.03 9.89 -17.80
C VAL A 20 -10.42 10.46 -18.16
N GLY A 21 -11.10 11.07 -17.20
CA GLY A 21 -12.44 11.66 -17.35
C GLY A 21 -12.47 13.11 -17.85
N ALA A 22 -11.34 13.71 -18.23
CA ALA A 22 -11.24 15.16 -18.47
C ALA A 22 -12.20 15.68 -19.54
N THR A 23 -12.47 14.90 -20.59
CA THR A 23 -13.44 15.26 -21.62
C THR A 23 -14.86 15.24 -21.09
N THR A 24 -15.22 14.24 -20.29
CA THR A 24 -16.54 14.11 -19.66
C THR A 24 -16.78 15.24 -18.67
N ILE A 25 -15.80 15.54 -17.81
CA ILE A 25 -15.91 16.62 -16.80
C ILE A 25 -16.18 17.96 -17.49
N ARG A 26 -15.44 18.27 -18.56
CA ARG A 26 -15.64 19.49 -19.36
C ARG A 26 -16.96 19.52 -20.10
N ALA A 27 -17.40 18.38 -20.65
CA ALA A 27 -18.67 18.28 -21.36
C ALA A 27 -19.88 18.57 -20.44
N PHE A 28 -19.78 18.22 -19.15
CA PHE A 28 -20.82 18.48 -18.16
C PHE A 28 -20.63 19.78 -17.35
N GLY A 29 -19.57 20.56 -17.60
CA GLY A 29 -19.29 21.81 -16.88
C GLY A 29 -19.06 21.62 -15.38
N GLN A 30 -18.46 20.50 -14.97
CA GLN A 30 -18.25 20.12 -13.56
C GLN A 30 -16.81 20.33 -13.06
N GLU A 31 -16.03 21.17 -13.74
CA GLU A 31 -14.62 21.43 -13.40
C GLU A 31 -14.47 21.95 -11.97
N ASP A 32 -15.29 22.93 -11.57
CA ASP A 32 -15.23 23.54 -10.23
C ASP A 32 -15.59 22.54 -9.12
N GLY A 33 -16.54 21.64 -9.38
CA GLY A 33 -16.93 20.58 -8.44
C GLY A 33 -15.78 19.60 -8.20
N PHE A 34 -15.12 19.16 -9.28
CA PHE A 34 -13.94 18.30 -9.20
C PHE A 34 -12.74 19.00 -8.56
N PHE A 35 -12.54 20.28 -8.86
CA PHE A 35 -11.47 21.09 -8.28
C PHE A 35 -11.66 21.28 -6.77
N SER A 36 -12.86 21.64 -6.32
CA SER A 36 -13.20 21.76 -4.89
C SER A 36 -13.00 20.43 -4.16
N LYS A 37 -13.38 19.31 -4.78
CA LYS A 37 -13.16 17.98 -4.21
C LYS A 37 -11.66 17.64 -4.11
N HIS A 38 -10.87 17.99 -5.12
CA HIS A 38 -9.42 17.81 -5.08
C HIS A 38 -8.77 18.64 -3.96
N LEU A 39 -9.18 19.91 -3.79
CA LEU A 39 -8.70 20.75 -2.70
C LEU A 39 -9.02 20.17 -1.33
N LYS A 40 -10.23 19.62 -1.12
CA LYS A 40 -10.58 18.93 0.14
C LYS A 40 -9.70 17.72 0.44
N LEU A 41 -9.31 16.96 -0.59
CA LEU A 41 -8.39 15.83 -0.43
C LEU A 41 -6.97 16.31 -0.07
N ILE A 42 -6.50 17.40 -0.67
CA ILE A 42 -5.23 18.03 -0.31
C ILE A 42 -5.25 18.52 1.14
N ASP A 43 -6.33 19.20 1.54
CA ASP A 43 -6.49 19.75 2.89
C ASP A 43 -6.52 18.64 3.94
N ALA A 44 -7.28 17.56 3.70
CA ALA A 44 -7.30 16.39 4.58
C ALA A 44 -5.89 15.77 4.74
N ASN A 45 -5.10 15.72 3.67
CA ASN A 45 -3.72 15.26 3.73
C ASN A 45 -2.80 16.24 4.48
N ALA A 46 -2.99 17.55 4.30
CA ALA A 46 -2.24 18.59 5.00
C ALA A 46 -2.51 18.57 6.51
N CYS A 47 -3.77 18.44 6.94
CA CYS A 47 -4.14 18.26 8.35
C CYS A 47 -3.46 17.03 8.94
N GLN A 48 -3.48 15.89 8.22
CA GLN A 48 -2.83 14.68 8.69
C GLN A 48 -1.32 14.84 8.86
N TYR A 49 -0.67 15.57 7.95
CA TYR A 49 0.74 15.93 8.06
C TYR A 49 0.99 16.81 9.30
N PHE A 50 0.18 17.86 9.47
CA PHE A 50 0.27 18.77 10.61
C PHE A 50 0.12 18.04 11.95
N HIS A 51 -0.85 17.13 12.08
CA HIS A 51 -1.02 16.31 13.27
C HIS A 51 0.19 15.40 13.53
N SER A 52 0.78 14.82 12.49
CA SER A 52 2.00 14.01 12.64
C SER A 52 3.16 14.85 13.17
N SER A 53 3.40 16.03 12.59
CA SER A 53 4.45 16.95 13.06
C SER A 53 4.19 17.42 14.49
N SER A 54 2.93 17.73 14.83
CA SER A 54 2.54 18.13 16.19
C SER A 54 2.84 17.06 17.23
N VAL A 55 2.66 15.78 16.90
CA VAL A 55 2.97 14.65 17.80
C VAL A 55 4.47 14.49 17.99
N ASP A 56 5.26 14.64 16.92
CA ASP A 56 6.72 14.59 16.99
C ASP A 56 7.27 15.73 17.86
N GLU A 57 6.78 16.95 17.67
CA GLU A 57 7.14 18.13 18.47
C GLU A 57 6.70 17.98 19.93
N TRP A 58 5.50 17.45 20.17
CA TRP A 58 5.02 17.18 21.53
C TRP A 58 5.93 16.18 22.26
N LEU A 59 6.38 15.11 21.58
CA LEU A 59 7.29 14.14 22.15
C LEU A 59 8.65 14.75 22.49
N VAL A 60 9.21 15.55 21.56
CA VAL A 60 10.48 16.29 21.77
C VAL A 60 10.36 17.20 22.98
N GLN A 61 9.30 18.01 23.07
CA GLN A 61 9.11 18.94 24.17
C GLN A 61 9.00 18.23 25.53
N ARG A 62 8.34 17.07 25.59
CA ARG A 62 8.26 16.27 26.82
C ARG A 62 9.62 15.71 27.24
N LEU A 63 10.41 15.20 26.29
CA LEU A 63 11.75 14.69 26.56
C LEU A 63 12.71 15.79 27.04
N GLU A 64 12.65 16.97 26.42
CA GLU A 64 13.47 18.11 26.81
C GLU A 64 13.12 18.62 28.21
N ILE A 65 11.84 18.69 28.57
CA ILE A 65 11.42 19.10 29.92
C ILE A 65 11.95 18.11 30.97
N LEU A 66 11.87 16.81 30.72
CA LEU A 66 12.41 15.80 31.64
C LEU A 66 13.93 15.92 31.77
N CYS A 67 14.66 16.11 30.66
CA CYS A 67 16.09 16.32 30.70
C CYS A 67 16.47 17.62 31.42
N ALA A 68 15.71 18.69 31.22
CA ALA A 68 15.91 19.95 31.92
C ALA A 68 15.72 19.79 33.43
N ILE A 69 14.68 19.08 33.88
CA ILE A 69 14.45 18.80 35.30
C ILE A 69 15.62 18.00 35.90
N VAL A 70 16.10 16.97 35.20
CA VAL A 70 17.25 16.16 35.64
C VAL A 70 18.53 16.99 35.72
N LEU A 71 18.82 17.80 34.69
CA LEU A 71 20.01 18.66 34.69
C LEU A 71 19.92 19.75 35.76
N SER A 72 18.79 20.43 35.90
CA SER A 72 18.59 21.45 36.93
C SER A 72 18.67 20.90 38.34
N SER A 73 18.07 19.74 38.60
CA SER A 73 18.16 19.08 39.91
C SER A 73 19.59 18.61 40.22
N SER A 74 20.31 18.08 39.21
CA SER A 74 21.72 17.71 39.38
C SER A 74 22.61 18.92 39.66
N ALA A 75 22.41 20.03 38.95
CA ALA A 75 23.14 21.28 39.16
C ALA A 75 22.89 21.85 40.55
N LEU A 76 21.64 21.83 41.01
CA LEU A 76 21.26 22.30 42.34
C LEU A 76 21.86 21.40 43.43
N ALA A 77 21.81 20.08 43.28
CA ALA A 77 22.42 19.16 44.23
C ALA A 77 23.95 19.38 44.32
N MET A 78 24.62 19.57 43.18
CA MET A 78 26.07 19.83 43.12
C MET A 78 26.48 21.17 43.74
N THR A 79 25.60 22.17 43.74
CA THR A 79 25.88 23.48 44.36
C THR A 79 25.56 23.51 45.86
N LEU A 80 24.57 22.74 46.32
CA LEU A 80 24.19 22.67 47.74
C LEU A 80 25.06 21.72 48.57
N LEU A 81 25.63 20.68 47.96
CA LEU A 81 26.55 19.78 48.64
C LEU A 81 27.92 20.45 48.78
N PRO A 82 28.54 20.48 49.98
CA PRO A 82 29.89 21.02 50.18
C PRO A 82 30.92 20.03 49.60
N LEU A 83 30.99 19.98 48.28
CA LEU A 83 32.00 19.28 47.52
C LEU A 83 33.27 20.12 47.62
N GLY A 84 34.38 19.51 48.07
CA GLY A 84 35.62 20.23 48.30
C GLY A 84 36.17 20.95 47.05
N PRO A 85 37.16 21.85 47.18
CA PRO A 85 37.66 22.71 46.10
C PRO A 85 38.10 21.96 44.83
N SER A 86 38.53 20.70 44.99
CA SER A 86 38.94 19.78 43.92
C SER A 86 37.79 19.26 43.05
N ALA A 87 36.53 19.46 43.45
CA ALA A 87 35.34 18.96 42.74
C ALA A 87 34.79 19.92 41.66
N SER A 88 35.22 21.19 41.65
CA SER A 88 34.70 22.23 40.75
C SER A 88 34.84 21.88 39.26
N GLY A 89 35.97 21.31 38.85
CA GLY A 89 36.19 20.84 37.48
C GLY A 89 35.28 19.68 37.08
N PHE A 90 35.01 18.75 38.00
CA PHE A 90 34.13 17.60 37.75
C PHE A 90 32.67 18.01 37.59
N ILE A 91 32.22 19.04 38.31
CA ILE A 91 30.86 19.60 38.18
C ILE A 91 30.66 20.18 36.77
N GLY A 92 31.63 20.96 36.28
CA GLY A 92 31.61 21.50 34.91
C GLY A 92 31.57 20.40 33.85
N MET A 93 32.41 19.36 34.00
CA MET A 93 32.40 18.21 33.11
C MET A 93 31.08 17.46 33.13
N ALA A 94 30.49 17.21 34.32
CA ALA A 94 29.21 16.51 34.45
C ALA A 94 28.07 17.27 33.76
N LEU A 95 28.00 18.60 33.92
CA LEU A 95 27.00 19.42 33.24
C LEU A 95 27.20 19.46 31.72
N SER A 96 28.46 19.59 31.25
CA SER A 96 28.77 19.54 29.82
C SER A 96 28.36 18.20 29.20
N TYR A 97 28.69 17.07 29.84
CA TYR A 97 28.28 15.75 29.37
C TYR A 97 26.78 15.55 29.44
N GLY A 98 26.11 16.04 30.50
CA GLY A 98 24.66 15.99 30.62
C GLY A 98 23.94 16.71 29.48
N LEU A 99 24.45 17.89 29.07
CA LEU A 99 23.91 18.63 27.93
C LEU A 99 24.11 17.87 26.61
N SER A 100 25.30 17.30 26.38
CA SER A 100 25.58 16.49 25.19
C SER A 100 24.73 15.21 25.13
N LEU A 101 24.51 14.56 26.27
CA LEU A 101 23.67 13.37 26.37
C LEU A 101 22.21 13.65 26.04
N ASN A 102 21.69 14.84 26.38
CA ASN A 102 20.32 15.24 26.02
C ASN A 102 20.12 15.25 24.49
N VAL A 103 21.04 15.89 23.75
CA VAL A 103 21.00 15.92 22.28
C VAL A 103 21.04 14.51 21.70
N PHE A 104 21.91 13.65 22.24
CA PHE A 104 22.00 12.25 21.81
C PHE A 104 20.72 11.46 22.11
N LEU A 105 20.11 11.67 23.27
CA LEU A 105 18.87 11.00 23.66
C LEU A 105 17.72 11.34 22.70
N LEU A 106 17.56 12.62 22.36
CA LEU A 106 16.55 13.06 21.38
C LEU A 106 16.76 12.37 20.03
N PHE A 107 18.01 12.35 19.54
CA PHE A 107 18.35 11.67 18.29
C PHE A 107 18.08 10.16 18.35
N ALA A 108 18.42 9.50 19.46
CA ALA A 108 18.20 8.08 19.67
C ALA A 108 16.72 7.72 19.67
N VAL A 109 15.87 8.50 20.35
CA VAL A 109 14.43 8.29 20.37
C VAL A 109 13.82 8.48 18.98
N GLN A 110 14.19 9.55 18.27
CA GLN A 110 13.72 9.78 16.90
C GLN A 110 14.15 8.65 15.96
N SER A 111 15.40 8.18 16.08
CA SER A 111 15.91 7.04 15.31
C SER A 111 15.14 5.76 15.61
N HIS A 112 14.79 5.52 16.88
CA HIS A 112 13.98 4.37 17.28
C HIS A 112 12.56 4.43 16.70
N CYS A 113 11.89 5.60 16.78
CA CYS A 113 10.58 5.82 16.17
C CYS A 113 10.62 5.65 14.64
N SER A 114 11.70 6.08 13.98
CA SER A 114 11.89 5.92 12.53
C SER A 114 12.07 4.44 12.16
N ALA A 115 12.92 3.71 12.89
CA ALA A 115 13.10 2.27 12.70
C ALA A 115 11.79 1.49 12.90
N ALA A 116 11.02 1.83 13.95
CA ALA A 116 9.70 1.26 14.20
C ALA A 116 8.67 1.58 13.11
N ASN A 117 8.83 2.69 12.39
CA ASN A 117 8.00 2.97 11.21
C ASN A 117 8.43 2.13 10.00
N PHE A 118 9.74 1.89 9.81
CA PHE A 118 10.24 1.10 8.69
C PHE A 118 9.89 -0.39 8.80
N ILE A 119 9.89 -0.97 10.00
CA ILE A 119 9.55 -2.39 10.20
C ILE A 119 8.11 -2.71 9.74
N VAL A 120 7.18 -1.76 9.81
CA VAL A 120 5.81 -1.91 9.29
C VAL A 120 5.80 -2.14 7.78
N SER A 121 6.77 -1.60 7.04
CA SER A 121 6.91 -1.85 5.60
C SER A 121 7.43 -3.27 5.32
N VAL A 122 8.34 -3.76 6.17
CA VAL A 122 8.86 -5.13 6.10
C VAL A 122 7.76 -6.15 6.40
N GLU A 123 6.94 -5.89 7.42
CA GLU A 123 5.77 -6.73 7.75
C GLU A 123 4.81 -6.86 6.56
N ARG A 124 4.56 -5.77 5.81
CA ARG A 124 3.73 -5.85 4.59
C ARG A 124 4.39 -6.67 3.50
N LEU A 125 5.70 -6.54 3.32
CA LEU A 125 6.42 -7.32 2.32
C LEU A 125 6.34 -8.81 2.65
N GLU A 126 6.47 -9.16 3.93
CA GLU A 126 6.26 -10.53 4.41
C GLU A 126 4.84 -11.03 4.10
N GLN A 127 3.81 -10.20 4.33
CA GLN A 127 2.43 -10.55 3.95
C GLN A 127 2.30 -10.82 2.44
N TYR A 128 2.93 -10.01 1.59
CA TYR A 128 2.91 -10.22 0.13
C TYR A 128 3.65 -11.49 -0.29
N MET A 129 4.70 -11.89 0.42
CA MET A 129 5.45 -13.12 0.15
C MET A 129 4.64 -14.39 0.46
N HIS A 130 3.58 -14.29 1.26
CA HIS A 130 2.74 -15.42 1.65
C HIS A 130 1.37 -15.45 0.94
N ILE A 131 1.14 -14.57 -0.03
CA ILE A 131 -0.06 -14.63 -0.87
C ILE A 131 0.00 -15.91 -1.71
N PRO A 132 -1.12 -16.65 -1.88
CA PRO A 132 -1.16 -17.82 -2.74
C PRO A 132 -0.71 -17.46 -4.15
N ASP A 133 0.30 -18.16 -4.64
CA ASP A 133 0.81 -17.99 -5.98
C ASP A 133 -0.32 -18.19 -7.01
N GLU A 134 -0.36 -17.31 -8.01
CA GLU A 134 -1.13 -17.58 -9.22
C GLU A 134 -0.61 -18.87 -9.88
N ALA A 135 -1.49 -19.61 -10.56
CA ALA A 135 -1.11 -20.87 -11.19
C ALA A 135 0.10 -20.66 -12.12
N LYS A 136 1.16 -21.47 -11.92
CA LYS A 136 2.40 -21.36 -12.71
C LYS A 136 2.08 -21.33 -14.21
N THR A 137 2.64 -20.35 -14.91
CA THR A 137 2.43 -20.12 -16.36
C THR A 137 2.71 -21.37 -17.19
N ILE A 138 3.63 -22.23 -16.73
CA ILE A 138 3.94 -23.52 -17.34
C ILE A 138 4.12 -24.54 -16.22
N ALA A 139 3.20 -25.50 -16.09
CA ALA A 139 3.47 -26.70 -15.32
C ALA A 139 4.36 -27.62 -16.17
N GLU A 140 5.62 -27.83 -15.78
CA GLU A 140 6.55 -28.72 -16.51
C GLU A 140 5.97 -30.13 -16.70
N SER A 141 5.13 -30.58 -15.75
CA SER A 141 4.41 -31.86 -15.81
C SER A 141 3.24 -31.90 -16.80
N ARG A 142 2.74 -30.75 -17.27
CA ARG A 142 1.62 -30.64 -18.24
C ARG A 142 1.98 -29.79 -19.45
N ARG A 143 3.26 -29.71 -19.80
CA ARG A 143 3.69 -28.99 -21.01
C ARG A 143 3.11 -29.71 -22.23
N PRO A 144 2.35 -29.02 -23.09
CA PRO A 144 1.90 -29.62 -24.33
C PRO A 144 3.10 -30.04 -25.19
N ALA A 145 2.93 -31.06 -26.03
CA ALA A 145 3.94 -31.43 -27.01
C ALA A 145 4.29 -30.24 -27.93
N ASP A 146 5.50 -30.23 -28.51
CA ASP A 146 5.96 -29.10 -29.35
C ASP A 146 5.09 -28.87 -30.59
N ASN A 147 4.31 -29.87 -31.01
CA ASN A 147 3.35 -29.78 -32.11
C ASN A 147 1.94 -29.34 -31.66
N TRP A 148 1.76 -28.92 -30.40
CA TRP A 148 0.49 -28.42 -29.90
C TRP A 148 0.26 -26.96 -30.28
N PRO A 149 -0.96 -26.58 -30.71
CA PRO A 149 -2.11 -27.45 -30.98
C PRO A 149 -2.05 -28.05 -32.40
N ALA A 150 -2.08 -29.38 -32.52
CA ALA A 150 -1.96 -30.09 -33.81
C ALA A 150 -3.22 -29.96 -34.68
N THR A 151 -4.40 -29.98 -34.06
CA THR A 151 -5.70 -29.89 -34.75
C THR A 151 -6.44 -28.59 -34.47
N GLY A 152 -6.13 -27.89 -33.37
CA GLY A 152 -6.83 -26.66 -32.97
C GLY A 152 -8.30 -26.87 -32.57
N LYS A 153 -8.70 -28.11 -32.22
CA LYS A 153 -10.04 -28.41 -31.72
C LYS A 153 -10.23 -27.82 -30.32
N VAL A 154 -11.33 -27.10 -30.09
CA VAL A 154 -11.71 -26.54 -28.79
C VAL A 154 -13.01 -27.17 -28.33
N GLU A 155 -12.99 -27.82 -27.17
CA GLU A 155 -14.16 -28.43 -26.55
C GLU A 155 -14.43 -27.74 -25.21
N ILE A 156 -15.61 -27.15 -25.09
CA ILE A 156 -16.09 -26.46 -23.90
C ILE A 156 -17.23 -27.31 -23.33
N THR A 157 -17.11 -27.72 -22.07
CA THR A 157 -18.11 -28.55 -21.39
C THR A 157 -18.60 -27.85 -20.13
N ASN A 158 -19.91 -27.58 -20.06
CA ASN A 158 -20.59 -27.01 -18.89
C ASN A 158 -19.90 -25.77 -18.29
N LEU A 159 -19.40 -24.86 -19.13
CA LEU A 159 -18.65 -23.69 -18.68
C LEU A 159 -19.54 -22.73 -17.89
N LYS A 160 -19.15 -22.48 -16.65
CA LYS A 160 -19.77 -21.53 -15.73
C LYS A 160 -18.70 -20.57 -15.22
N ILE A 161 -18.88 -19.27 -15.46
CA ILE A 161 -17.94 -18.23 -15.03
C ILE A 161 -18.71 -17.19 -14.23
N SER A 162 -18.19 -16.88 -13.04
CA SER A 162 -18.74 -15.89 -12.11
C SER A 162 -17.60 -15.05 -11.54
N PRO A 163 -17.23 -13.93 -12.18
CA PRO A 163 -16.06 -13.17 -11.78
C PRO A 163 -16.10 -12.61 -10.38
N ASP A 164 -17.22 -12.00 -9.98
CA ASP A 164 -17.40 -11.41 -8.65
C ASP A 164 -18.88 -11.26 -8.23
N ALA A 165 -19.85 -11.60 -9.10
CA ALA A 165 -21.31 -11.57 -8.87
C ALA A 165 -22.03 -12.23 -10.08
N PRO A 166 -23.38 -12.25 -10.18
CA PRO A 166 -24.18 -13.37 -10.72
C PRO A 166 -23.66 -13.95 -12.04
N LEU A 167 -23.68 -15.30 -12.14
CA LEU A 167 -23.14 -16.07 -13.26
C LEU A 167 -23.32 -15.40 -14.63
N VAL A 168 -22.20 -15.00 -15.23
CA VAL A 168 -22.11 -14.37 -16.56
C VAL A 168 -22.27 -15.42 -17.66
N LEU A 169 -21.68 -16.61 -17.49
CA LEU A 169 -21.88 -17.76 -18.37
C LEU A 169 -22.55 -18.89 -17.59
N ARG A 170 -23.62 -19.49 -18.13
CA ARG A 170 -24.47 -20.47 -17.44
C ARG A 170 -24.49 -21.83 -18.13
N GLY A 171 -23.40 -22.60 -18.01
CA GLY A 171 -23.35 -23.99 -18.48
C GLY A 171 -23.23 -24.13 -19.99
N ILE A 172 -22.36 -23.33 -20.60
CA ILE A 172 -22.14 -23.39 -22.05
C ILE A 172 -21.39 -24.67 -22.40
N SER A 173 -21.94 -25.45 -23.32
CA SER A 173 -21.27 -26.62 -23.89
C SER A 173 -21.24 -26.49 -25.41
N CYS A 174 -20.04 -26.48 -25.99
CA CYS A 174 -19.87 -26.41 -27.45
C CYS A 174 -18.54 -27.04 -27.89
N VAL A 175 -18.53 -27.52 -29.14
CA VAL A 175 -17.35 -28.10 -29.78
C VAL A 175 -17.05 -27.29 -31.02
N ILE A 176 -15.81 -26.80 -31.13
CA ILE A 176 -15.28 -26.09 -32.30
C ILE A 176 -14.22 -26.99 -32.93
N GLU A 177 -14.51 -27.47 -34.12
CA GLU A 177 -13.61 -28.35 -34.85
C GLU A 177 -12.41 -27.59 -35.43
N GLY A 178 -11.31 -28.31 -35.60
CA GLY A 178 -10.08 -27.78 -36.18
C GLY A 178 -10.30 -27.13 -37.54
N GLY A 179 -9.64 -25.99 -37.79
CA GLY A 179 -9.72 -25.26 -39.06
C GLY A 179 -11.04 -24.53 -39.33
N HIS A 180 -12.01 -24.59 -38.42
CA HIS A 180 -13.28 -23.88 -38.60
C HIS A 180 -13.17 -22.41 -38.21
N LYS A 181 -13.79 -21.54 -39.01
CA LYS A 181 -13.99 -20.12 -38.66
C LYS A 181 -15.37 -19.97 -38.02
N VAL A 182 -15.40 -19.73 -36.71
CA VAL A 182 -16.65 -19.57 -35.95
C VAL A 182 -16.82 -18.11 -35.54
N GLY A 183 -18.00 -17.55 -35.79
CA GLY A 183 -18.38 -16.21 -35.32
C GLY A 183 -19.22 -16.28 -34.06
N ILE A 184 -18.86 -15.50 -33.04
CA ILE A 184 -19.66 -15.37 -31.80
C ILE A 184 -20.50 -14.09 -31.90
N VAL A 185 -21.82 -14.25 -31.96
CA VAL A 185 -22.77 -13.13 -32.05
C VAL A 185 -23.68 -13.07 -30.83
N GLY A 186 -24.16 -11.88 -30.50
CA GLY A 186 -25.06 -11.66 -29.36
C GLY A 186 -25.10 -10.20 -28.92
N ARG A 187 -26.14 -9.83 -28.16
CA ARG A 187 -26.32 -8.46 -27.63
C ARG A 187 -25.13 -8.02 -26.76
N THR A 188 -24.88 -6.71 -26.65
CA THR A 188 -23.89 -6.17 -25.71
C THR A 188 -24.17 -6.68 -24.29
N GLY A 189 -23.12 -7.11 -23.58
CA GLY A 189 -23.25 -7.70 -22.23
C GLY A 189 -23.54 -9.21 -22.18
N SER A 190 -23.71 -9.90 -23.32
CA SER A 190 -24.03 -11.33 -23.34
C SER A 190 -22.87 -12.29 -22.98
N GLY A 191 -21.73 -11.80 -22.47
CA GLY A 191 -20.60 -12.63 -22.08
C GLY A 191 -19.62 -13.08 -23.19
N LYS A 192 -19.71 -12.52 -24.41
CA LYS A 192 -18.84 -12.88 -25.55
C LYS A 192 -17.34 -12.69 -25.25
N THR A 193 -16.96 -11.52 -24.72
CA THR A 193 -15.57 -11.21 -24.36
C THR A 193 -15.07 -12.13 -23.25
N THR A 194 -15.93 -12.47 -22.29
CA THR A 194 -15.64 -13.41 -21.20
C THR A 194 -15.35 -14.82 -21.75
N LEU A 195 -16.12 -15.28 -22.72
CA LEU A 195 -15.90 -16.57 -23.39
C LEU A 195 -14.57 -16.58 -24.15
N ILE A 196 -14.27 -15.51 -24.90
CA ILE A 196 -13.00 -15.38 -25.64
C ILE A 196 -11.80 -15.35 -24.68
N GLY A 197 -11.91 -14.61 -23.56
CA GLY A 197 -10.86 -14.56 -22.54
C GLY A 197 -10.59 -15.93 -21.90
N PHE A 198 -11.64 -16.72 -21.65
CA PHE A 198 -11.50 -18.09 -21.15
C PHE A 198 -10.75 -19.00 -22.13
N VAL A 199 -11.13 -18.97 -23.41
CA VAL A 199 -10.48 -19.80 -24.45
C VAL A 199 -9.02 -19.38 -24.64
N SER A 200 -8.72 -18.08 -24.66
CA SER A 200 -7.37 -17.55 -24.83
C SER A 200 -6.44 -17.90 -23.66
N SER A 201 -6.97 -17.92 -22.44
CA SER A 201 -6.21 -18.28 -21.24
C SER A 201 -6.03 -19.78 -21.01
N GLY A 202 -6.52 -20.63 -21.92
CA GLY A 202 -6.38 -22.08 -21.83
C GLY A 202 -7.04 -22.69 -20.59
N GLY A 203 -8.02 -22.01 -20.00
CA GLY A 203 -8.64 -22.43 -18.73
C GLY A 203 -7.71 -22.38 -17.51
N ALA A 204 -6.55 -21.71 -17.61
CA ALA A 204 -5.52 -21.67 -16.56
C ALA A 204 -5.85 -20.69 -15.42
N TYR A 205 -6.76 -19.73 -15.64
CA TYR A 205 -7.34 -19.01 -14.51
C TYR A 205 -8.22 -20.00 -13.76
N GLY A 206 -8.00 -20.15 -12.45
CA GLY A 206 -8.70 -21.05 -11.52
C GLY A 206 -10.20 -20.78 -11.36
N TRP A 207 -10.94 -20.69 -12.46
CA TRP A 207 -12.40 -20.75 -12.56
C TRP A 207 -12.93 -22.19 -12.46
N GLY A 208 -12.04 -23.16 -12.23
CA GLY A 208 -12.36 -24.54 -11.98
C GLY A 208 -12.40 -24.84 -10.49
N ASN A 209 -13.57 -25.25 -10.03
CA ASN A 209 -13.91 -25.74 -8.68
C ASN A 209 -14.35 -24.69 -7.66
N TYR A 210 -15.51 -24.11 -7.91
CA TYR A 210 -16.50 -23.93 -6.84
C TYR A 210 -17.66 -24.89 -7.14
N ASN A 211 -17.53 -26.12 -6.63
CA ASN A 211 -18.68 -27.00 -6.43
C ASN A 211 -19.44 -26.54 -5.20
#